data_AF-A0A1Q7WCD3-F1
#
_entry.id   AF-A0A1Q7WCD3-F1
#
_cell.length_a   1.000
_cell.length_b   1.000
_cell.length_c   1.000
_cell.angle_alpha   90.00
_cell.angle_beta   90.00
_cell.angle_gamma   90.00
#
_symmetry.space_group_name_H-M   'P 1'
#
loop_
_entity.id
_entity.type
_entity.pdbx_description
1 polymer ?
#
loop_
_entity_poly.entity_id
_entity_poly.type
_entity_poly.pdbx_seq_one_letter_code
_entity_poly.pdbx_strand_id
1 'polypeptide(L)'
;MHGFGIFGGSNGYWRADLLRRIRMQGVMLTEDIDSSLRVVAAGGRIACDPGLISRELAPTTLRALWNQRMRWAQGWFQVSLRHLRHGLRSRTLTRRQKLGFAILLGWREIYPWLSVQVFPLIAFFAWRAGSLARLDWLVPVFVLTTAFTASTGPGQTWVAYRLAVPEIRRRTAWFVSYLLVSTLVYAEFKNVISRVAQVKELMGDRRWVVTTRTRPARDP
;
A
#
# COMPACT_ATOMS: atom_id res chain seq x y z
N MET A 1 -10.90 4.96 17.90
CA MET A 1 -9.89 4.32 17.02
C MET A 1 -9.94 2.80 17.19
N HIS A 2 -10.05 2.06 16.09
CA HIS A 2 -10.63 0.72 16.05
C HIS A 2 -9.64 -0.44 16.29
N GLY A 3 -8.76 -0.33 17.31
CA GLY A 3 -7.93 -1.45 17.80
C GLY A 3 -6.97 -2.08 16.78
N PHE A 4 -6.79 -1.47 15.60
CA PHE A 4 -5.89 -1.92 14.54
C PHE A 4 -5.18 -0.68 14.01
N GLY A 5 -3.86 -0.62 14.23
CA GLY A 5 -3.00 0.49 13.85
C GLY A 5 -1.63 -0.05 13.48
N ILE A 6 -0.89 0.72 12.70
CA ILE A 6 0.42 0.32 12.18
C ILE A 6 1.36 1.51 12.30
N PHE A 7 2.59 1.25 12.73
CA PHE A 7 3.67 2.22 12.76
C PHE A 7 4.49 2.07 11.48
N GLY A 8 4.52 3.14 10.67
CA GLY A 8 5.18 3.19 9.36
C GLY A 8 6.60 3.74 9.37
N GLY A 9 7.35 3.50 10.46
CA GLY A 9 8.79 3.74 10.54
C GLY A 9 9.20 5.10 11.09
N SER A 10 8.34 6.11 10.94
CA SER A 10 8.57 7.49 11.41
C SER A 10 7.30 8.06 12.05
N ASN A 11 7.42 9.29 12.59
CA ASN A 11 6.29 10.11 13.06
C ASN A 11 5.44 9.46 14.16
N GLY A 12 6.11 8.73 15.05
CA GLY A 12 5.50 8.12 16.21
C GLY A 12 6.54 7.70 17.23
N TYR A 13 6.06 7.33 18.40
CA TYR A 13 6.91 6.94 19.52
C TYR A 13 6.44 5.63 20.13
N TRP A 14 7.38 4.90 20.70
CA TRP A 14 7.15 3.62 21.35
C TRP A 14 7.35 3.76 22.85
N ARG A 15 6.56 3.02 23.64
CA ARG A 15 6.92 2.78 25.03
C ARG A 15 8.23 2.00 25.07
N ALA A 16 9.22 2.49 25.79
CA ALA A 16 10.57 1.90 25.81
C ALA A 16 10.55 0.40 26.14
N ASP A 17 9.79 0.00 27.17
CA ASP A 17 9.70 -1.41 27.58
C ASP A 17 9.01 -2.29 26.53
N LEU A 18 8.02 -1.74 25.82
CA LEU A 18 7.37 -2.45 24.73
C LEU A 18 8.34 -2.69 23.58
N LEU A 19 9.13 -1.68 23.20
CA LEU A 19 10.13 -1.80 22.15
C LEU A 19 11.25 -2.77 22.54
N ARG A 20 11.68 -2.78 23.81
CA ARG A 20 12.67 -3.76 24.32
C ARG A 20 12.15 -5.20 24.28
N ARG A 21 10.85 -5.43 24.46
CA ARG A 21 10.25 -6.77 24.38
C ARG A 21 9.98 -7.22 22.95
N ILE A 22 9.39 -6.35 22.14
CA ILE A 22 9.03 -6.67 20.74
C ILE A 22 10.28 -6.71 19.87
N ARG A 23 11.16 -5.71 19.97
CA ARG A 23 12.32 -5.48 19.11
C ARG A 23 11.96 -5.28 17.63
N MET A 24 12.78 -4.48 16.94
CA MET A 24 12.73 -4.36 15.48
C MET A 24 13.65 -5.40 14.86
N GLN A 25 13.11 -6.21 13.95
CA GLN A 25 13.84 -7.34 13.36
C GLN A 25 14.44 -6.92 12.01
N GLY A 26 15.76 -6.71 11.98
CA GLY A 26 16.47 -6.24 10.77
C GLY A 26 16.48 -7.22 9.58
N VAL A 27 16.02 -8.46 9.77
CA VAL A 27 15.77 -9.41 8.68
C VAL A 27 14.57 -9.01 7.82
N MET A 28 13.66 -8.16 8.34
CA MET A 28 12.50 -7.67 7.62
C MET A 28 12.84 -6.35 6.92
N LEU A 29 12.49 -6.22 5.63
CA LEU A 29 12.69 -4.96 4.88
C LEU A 29 11.77 -3.81 5.36
N THR A 30 10.74 -4.17 6.12
CA THR A 30 9.79 -3.28 6.81
C THR A 30 9.64 -3.77 8.25
N GLU A 31 10.72 -3.61 9.03
CA GLU A 31 10.83 -4.03 10.42
C GLU A 31 9.84 -3.32 11.35
N ASP A 32 9.46 -2.11 11.00
CA ASP A 32 8.45 -1.25 11.61
C ASP A 32 7.04 -1.86 11.51
N ILE A 33 6.65 -2.29 10.32
CA ILE A 33 5.36 -2.94 10.04
C ILE A 33 5.32 -4.32 10.71
N ASP A 34 6.39 -5.11 10.59
CA ASP A 34 6.50 -6.41 11.25
C ASP A 34 6.34 -6.27 12.77
N SER A 35 7.03 -5.30 13.39
CA SER A 35 6.91 -5.01 14.81
C SER A 35 5.50 -4.58 15.19
N SER A 36 4.84 -3.78 14.36
CA SER A 36 3.45 -3.34 14.58
C SER A 36 2.49 -4.51 14.62
N LEU A 37 2.59 -5.47 13.69
CA LEU A 37 1.72 -6.64 13.68
C LEU A 37 1.98 -7.55 14.87
N ARG A 38 3.23 -7.69 15.32
CA ARG A 38 3.57 -8.44 16.54
C ARG A 38 3.00 -7.81 17.80
N VAL A 39 2.97 -6.47 17.89
CA VAL A 39 2.27 -5.76 18.97
C VAL A 39 0.78 -6.09 18.95
N VAL A 40 0.12 -5.96 17.79
CA VAL A 40 -1.32 -6.22 17.66
C VAL A 40 -1.65 -7.68 17.99
N ALA A 41 -0.82 -8.63 17.53
CA ALA A 41 -0.98 -10.05 17.84
C ALA A 41 -0.81 -10.36 19.34
N ALA A 42 0.05 -9.62 20.04
CA ALA A 42 0.22 -9.70 21.49
C ALA A 42 -0.87 -8.96 22.29
N GLY A 43 -1.93 -8.46 21.64
CA GLY A 43 -3.01 -7.73 22.29
C GLY A 43 -2.68 -6.26 22.61
N GLY A 44 -1.53 -5.77 22.16
CA GLY A 44 -1.16 -4.37 22.26
C GLY A 44 -2.00 -3.47 21.35
N ARG A 45 -1.98 -2.17 21.63
CA ARG A 45 -2.73 -1.16 20.88
C ARG A 45 -1.77 -0.14 20.27
N ILE A 46 -2.01 0.18 19.00
CA ILE A 46 -1.35 1.26 18.28
C ILE A 46 -2.42 2.30 17.99
N ALA A 47 -2.24 3.51 18.53
CA ALA A 47 -3.10 4.66 18.28
C ALA A 47 -2.47 5.54 17.20
N CYS A 48 -3.32 6.20 16.41
CA CYS A 48 -2.89 7.14 15.37
C CYS A 48 -3.61 8.46 15.65
N ASP A 49 -2.90 9.51 16.05
CA ASP A 49 -3.50 10.82 16.31
C ASP A 49 -3.49 11.67 15.03
N PRO A 50 -4.66 12.01 14.44
CA PRO A 50 -4.74 12.86 13.25
C PRO A 50 -4.19 14.29 13.47
N GLY A 51 -4.12 14.75 14.71
CA GLY A 51 -3.55 16.06 15.07
C GLY A 51 -2.03 16.08 15.11
N LEU A 52 -1.37 14.90 15.16
CA LEU A 52 0.07 14.80 15.16
C LEU A 52 0.61 14.91 13.73
N ILE A 53 1.03 16.11 13.37
CA ILE A 53 1.51 16.44 12.02
C ILE A 53 3.04 16.37 11.98
N SER A 54 3.57 15.66 11.00
CA SER A 54 5.00 15.66 10.67
C SER A 54 5.19 15.88 9.17
N ARG A 55 6.37 16.38 8.80
CA ARG A 55 6.74 16.67 7.40
C ARG A 55 7.94 15.83 7.00
N GLU A 56 7.83 15.18 5.85
CA GLU A 56 8.89 14.35 5.29
C GLU A 56 9.25 14.79 3.88
N LEU A 57 10.48 14.47 3.47
CA LEU A 57 10.94 14.69 2.12
C LEU A 57 10.51 13.53 1.22
N ALA A 58 9.83 13.85 0.12
CA ALA A 58 9.53 12.89 -0.92
C ALA A 58 10.77 12.60 -1.78
N PRO A 59 10.90 11.39 -2.37
CA PRO A 59 11.94 11.12 -3.35
C PRO A 59 11.76 12.04 -4.56
N THR A 60 12.86 12.69 -4.98
CA THR A 60 12.83 13.70 -6.06
C THR A 60 13.17 13.13 -7.44
N THR A 61 13.49 11.84 -7.53
CA THR A 61 13.80 11.15 -8.80
C THR A 61 12.99 9.87 -8.94
N LEU A 62 12.67 9.49 -10.18
CA LEU A 62 11.94 8.26 -10.46
C LEU A 62 12.70 7.02 -9.99
N ARG A 63 14.03 7.02 -10.09
CA ARG A 63 14.89 5.93 -9.60
C ARG A 63 14.82 5.78 -8.09
N ALA A 64 14.87 6.89 -7.35
CA ALA A 64 14.73 6.89 -5.89
C ALA A 64 13.32 6.43 -5.48
N LEU A 65 12.29 6.92 -6.16
CA LEU A 65 10.90 6.50 -5.94
C LEU A 65 10.72 4.99 -6.18
N TRP A 66 11.24 4.47 -7.29
CA TRP A 66 11.21 3.05 -7.60
C TRP A 66 11.87 2.21 -6.50
N ASN A 67 13.12 2.53 -6.13
CA ASN A 67 13.85 1.78 -5.11
C ASN A 67 13.14 1.82 -3.75
N GLN A 68 12.60 2.97 -3.35
CA GLN A 68 11.84 3.11 -2.11
C GLN A 68 10.59 2.23 -2.13
N ARG A 69 9.78 2.33 -3.20
CA ARG A 69 8.52 1.61 -3.33
C ARG A 69 8.72 0.09 -3.50
N MET A 70 9.78 -0.33 -4.19
CA MET A 70 10.18 -1.73 -4.29
C MET A 70 10.50 -2.33 -2.93
N ARG A 71 11.31 -1.66 -2.11
CA ARG A 71 11.61 -2.12 -0.74
C ARG A 71 10.35 -2.24 0.11
N TRP A 72 9.47 -1.23 0.04
CA TRP A 72 8.21 -1.27 0.77
C TRP A 72 7.33 -2.43 0.32
N ALA A 73 7.12 -2.59 -0.99
CA ALA A 73 6.31 -3.68 -1.51
C ALA A 73 6.88 -5.06 -1.13
N GLN A 74 8.20 -5.23 -1.21
CA GLN A 74 8.85 -6.48 -0.86
C GLN A 74 8.75 -6.79 0.64
N GLY A 75 9.01 -5.81 1.51
CA GLY A 75 8.85 -5.98 2.95
C GLY A 75 7.41 -6.24 3.35
N TRP A 76 6.46 -5.56 2.72
CA TRP A 76 5.04 -5.83 2.91
C TRP A 76 4.63 -7.25 2.52
N PHE A 77 5.19 -7.80 1.45
CA PHE A 77 4.97 -9.18 1.07
C PHE A 77 5.60 -10.17 2.06
N GLN A 78 6.82 -9.91 2.56
CA GLN A 78 7.43 -10.70 3.65
C GLN A 78 6.54 -10.72 4.89
N VAL A 79 6.02 -9.55 5.27
CA VAL A 79 5.08 -9.40 6.39
C VAL A 79 3.80 -10.20 6.14
N SER A 80 3.25 -10.15 4.93
CA SER A 80 2.05 -10.92 4.56
C SER A 80 2.27 -12.43 4.69
N LEU A 81 3.37 -12.96 4.14
CA LEU A 81 3.71 -14.38 4.24
C LEU A 81 3.84 -14.84 5.69
N ARG A 82 4.44 -14.02 6.54
CA ARG A 82 4.69 -14.35 7.95
C ARG A 82 3.43 -14.28 8.81
N HIS A 83 2.63 -13.22 8.65
CA HIS A 83 1.60 -12.84 9.62
C HIS A 83 0.17 -13.15 9.19
N LEU A 84 -0.13 -13.31 7.88
CA LEU A 84 -1.50 -13.47 7.40
C LEU A 84 -2.19 -14.69 8.03
N ARG A 85 -1.59 -15.88 7.90
CA ARG A 85 -2.17 -17.13 8.43
C ARG A 85 -2.35 -17.08 9.96
N HIS A 86 -1.35 -16.57 10.66
CA HIS A 86 -1.37 -16.46 12.12
C HIS A 86 -2.45 -15.47 12.59
N GLY A 87 -2.57 -14.31 11.94
CA GLY A 87 -3.59 -13.31 12.24
C GLY A 87 -5.01 -13.82 12.02
N LEU A 88 -5.27 -14.49 10.89
CA LEU A 88 -6.61 -15.03 10.60
C LEU A 88 -7.03 -16.16 11.56
N ARG A 89 -6.08 -17.00 11.96
CA ARG A 89 -6.32 -18.13 12.88
C ARG A 89 -6.27 -17.76 14.36
N SER A 90 -5.78 -16.56 14.71
CA SER A 90 -5.69 -16.14 16.10
C SER A 90 -7.06 -16.15 16.79
N ARG A 91 -7.10 -16.65 18.03
CA ARG A 91 -8.30 -16.60 18.89
C ARG A 91 -8.42 -15.29 19.65
N THR A 92 -7.32 -14.52 19.76
CA THR A 92 -7.28 -13.26 20.52
C THR A 92 -7.73 -12.06 19.70
N LEU A 93 -7.65 -12.15 18.37
CA LEU A 93 -8.04 -11.07 17.46
C LEU A 93 -9.55 -11.06 17.19
N THR A 94 -10.13 -9.86 17.24
CA THR A 94 -11.53 -9.63 16.90
C THR A 94 -11.80 -9.89 15.42
N ARG A 95 -13.05 -10.18 15.05
CA ARG A 95 -13.46 -10.36 13.64
C ARG A 95 -13.07 -9.17 12.75
N ARG A 96 -13.17 -7.95 13.28
CA ARG A 96 -12.78 -6.72 12.59
C ARG A 96 -11.27 -6.61 12.36
N GLN A 97 -10.45 -6.97 13.34
CA GLN A 97 -8.99 -7.04 13.16
C GLN A 97 -8.63 -8.11 12.14
N LYS A 98 -9.29 -9.28 12.17
CA LYS A 98 -9.09 -10.33 11.15
C LYS A 98 -9.42 -9.86 9.74
N LEU A 99 -10.51 -9.10 9.57
CA LEU A 99 -10.84 -8.48 8.29
C LEU A 99 -9.74 -7.48 7.86
N GLY A 100 -9.23 -6.68 8.80
CA GLY A 100 -8.09 -5.79 8.56
C GLY A 100 -6.85 -6.55 8.07
N PHE A 101 -6.50 -7.68 8.71
CA PHE A 101 -5.42 -8.56 8.26
C PHE A 101 -5.71 -9.15 6.86
N ALA A 102 -6.92 -9.63 6.61
CA ALA A 102 -7.30 -10.21 5.32
C ALA A 102 -7.16 -9.18 4.18
N ILE A 103 -7.63 -7.95 4.39
CA ILE A 103 -7.55 -6.90 3.38
C ILE A 103 -6.10 -6.43 3.21
N LEU A 104 -5.44 -6.10 4.31
CA LEU A 104 -4.12 -5.47 4.26
C LEU A 104 -3.01 -6.44 3.82
N LEU A 105 -3.04 -7.68 4.30
CA LEU A 105 -1.98 -8.66 4.05
C LEU A 105 -2.36 -9.70 2.99
N GLY A 106 -3.65 -9.93 2.75
CA GLY A 106 -4.14 -10.86 1.74
C GLY A 106 -4.52 -10.15 0.44
N TRP A 107 -5.63 -9.42 0.46
CA TRP A 107 -6.19 -8.77 -0.73
C TRP A 107 -5.20 -7.86 -1.44
N ARG A 108 -4.42 -7.07 -0.69
CA ARG A 108 -3.37 -6.22 -1.25
C ARG A 108 -2.36 -6.99 -2.11
N GLU A 109 -1.98 -8.21 -1.71
CA GLU A 109 -0.98 -9.01 -2.42
C GLU A 109 -1.58 -9.73 -3.63
N ILE A 110 -2.87 -10.07 -3.58
CA ILE A 110 -3.56 -10.79 -4.66
C ILE A 110 -3.98 -9.83 -5.78
N TYR A 111 -4.46 -8.63 -5.42
CA TYR A 111 -5.05 -7.68 -6.35
C TYR A 111 -4.17 -7.34 -7.58
N PRO A 112 -2.84 -7.11 -7.47
CA PRO A 112 -1.99 -6.82 -8.63
C PRO A 112 -2.02 -7.92 -9.70
N TRP A 113 -2.18 -9.18 -9.32
CA TRP A 113 -2.30 -10.31 -10.25
C TRP A 113 -3.70 -10.45 -10.85
N LEU A 114 -4.73 -10.10 -10.09
CA LEU A 114 -6.09 -10.07 -10.60
C LEU A 114 -6.28 -8.93 -11.60
N SER A 115 -5.73 -7.75 -11.31
CA SER A 115 -5.87 -6.56 -12.15
C SER A 115 -5.36 -6.78 -13.58
N VAL A 116 -4.24 -7.51 -13.76
CA VAL A 116 -3.68 -7.79 -15.09
C VAL A 116 -4.51 -8.78 -15.89
N GLN A 117 -5.43 -9.54 -15.26
CA GLN A 117 -6.32 -10.45 -15.98
C GLN A 117 -7.35 -9.72 -16.84
N VAL A 118 -7.50 -8.40 -16.69
CA VAL A 118 -8.38 -7.60 -17.56
C VAL A 118 -7.97 -7.71 -19.03
N PHE A 119 -6.67 -7.75 -19.32
CA PHE A 119 -6.16 -7.83 -20.69
C PHE A 119 -6.49 -9.16 -21.40
N PRO A 120 -6.16 -10.35 -20.84
CA PRO A 120 -6.54 -11.61 -21.47
C PRO A 120 -8.06 -11.80 -21.53
N LEU A 121 -8.82 -11.30 -20.56
CA LEU A 121 -10.28 -11.32 -20.63
C LEU A 121 -10.81 -10.51 -21.83
N ILE A 122 -10.39 -9.25 -21.97
CA ILE A 122 -10.77 -8.42 -23.11
C ILE A 122 -10.34 -9.07 -24.43
N ALA A 123 -9.12 -9.60 -24.51
CA ALA A 123 -8.62 -10.28 -25.70
C ALA A 123 -9.47 -11.50 -26.07
N PHE A 124 -9.85 -12.32 -25.10
CA PHE A 124 -10.73 -13.49 -25.32
C PHE A 124 -12.12 -13.08 -25.82
N PHE A 125 -12.74 -12.06 -25.20
CA PHE A 125 -14.04 -11.56 -25.65
C PHE A 125 -13.97 -10.92 -27.03
N ALA A 126 -12.89 -10.19 -27.33
CA ALA A 126 -12.66 -9.60 -28.65
C ALA A 126 -12.47 -10.67 -29.73
N TRP A 127 -11.73 -11.74 -29.42
CA TRP A 127 -11.57 -12.90 -30.29
C TRP A 127 -12.91 -13.58 -30.56
N ARG A 128 -13.71 -13.83 -29.51
CA ARG A 128 -15.04 -14.42 -29.64
C ARG A 128 -16.02 -13.56 -30.44
N ALA A 129 -15.95 -12.23 -30.31
CA ALA A 129 -16.75 -11.27 -31.07
C ALA A 129 -16.19 -11.00 -32.48
N GLY A 130 -15.00 -11.53 -32.79
CA GLY A 130 -14.29 -11.32 -34.05
C GLY A 130 -13.84 -9.88 -34.31
N SER A 131 -13.94 -8.97 -33.34
CA SER A 131 -13.42 -7.60 -33.35
C SER A 131 -13.69 -6.91 -32.01
N LEU A 132 -12.84 -5.95 -31.61
CA LEU A 132 -13.09 -5.07 -30.47
C LEU A 132 -14.31 -4.15 -30.67
N ALA A 133 -14.64 -3.82 -31.93
CA ALA A 133 -15.78 -2.95 -32.25
C ALA A 133 -17.14 -3.65 -32.04
N ARG A 134 -17.14 -4.99 -32.00
CA ARG A 134 -18.35 -5.82 -31.79
C ARG A 134 -18.49 -6.27 -30.34
N LEU A 135 -17.63 -5.79 -29.45
CA LEU A 135 -17.65 -6.14 -28.04
C LEU A 135 -18.82 -5.40 -27.36
N ASP A 136 -19.67 -6.15 -26.68
CA ASP A 136 -20.66 -5.55 -25.78
C ASP A 136 -19.95 -5.06 -24.53
N TRP A 137 -19.72 -3.75 -24.45
CA TRP A 137 -19.09 -3.11 -23.30
C TRP A 137 -20.03 -2.99 -22.09
N LEU A 138 -21.34 -3.23 -22.28
CA LEU A 138 -22.36 -3.12 -21.23
C LEU A 138 -22.57 -4.43 -20.45
N VAL A 139 -21.74 -5.45 -20.68
CA VAL A 139 -21.76 -6.67 -19.87
C VAL A 139 -21.53 -6.27 -18.39
N PRO A 140 -22.39 -6.73 -17.45
CA PRO A 140 -22.34 -6.29 -16.06
C PRO A 140 -20.96 -6.37 -15.40
N VAL A 141 -20.15 -7.38 -15.74
CA VAL A 141 -18.79 -7.50 -15.20
C VAL A 141 -17.88 -6.35 -15.64
N PHE A 142 -17.93 -5.91 -16.90
CA PHE A 142 -17.12 -4.78 -17.38
C PHE A 142 -17.59 -3.46 -16.78
N VAL A 143 -18.91 -3.26 -16.71
CA VAL A 143 -19.49 -2.05 -16.11
C VAL A 143 -19.14 -1.96 -14.63
N LEU A 144 -19.35 -3.03 -13.85
CA LEU A 144 -19.09 -3.03 -12.41
C LEU A 144 -17.60 -2.89 -12.08
N THR A 145 -16.72 -3.59 -12.81
CA THR A 145 -15.26 -3.50 -12.58
C THR A 145 -14.71 -2.14 -12.99
N THR A 146 -15.19 -1.57 -14.09
CA THR A 146 -14.82 -0.22 -14.54
C THR A 146 -15.33 0.82 -13.55
N ALA A 147 -16.59 0.76 -13.14
CA ALA A 147 -17.17 1.69 -12.16
C ALA A 147 -16.43 1.62 -10.83
N PHE A 148 -16.15 0.41 -10.33
CA PHE A 148 -15.38 0.22 -9.10
C PHE A 148 -13.99 0.82 -9.23
N THR A 149 -13.24 0.48 -10.28
CA THR A 149 -11.86 0.96 -10.47
C THR A 149 -11.82 2.47 -10.67
N ALA A 150 -12.71 3.02 -11.50
CA ALA A 150 -12.83 4.45 -11.76
C ALA A 150 -13.23 5.25 -10.51
N SER A 151 -13.97 4.65 -9.56
CA SER A 151 -14.34 5.29 -8.29
C SER A 151 -13.17 5.43 -7.31
N THR A 152 -12.14 4.57 -7.42
CA THR A 152 -11.04 4.55 -6.44
C THR A 152 -10.19 5.83 -6.45
N GLY A 153 -9.88 6.36 -7.63
CA GLY A 153 -9.10 7.59 -7.80
C GLY A 153 -9.78 8.83 -7.19
N PRO A 154 -11.04 9.14 -7.58
CA PRO A 154 -11.84 10.19 -6.96
C PRO A 154 -12.02 10.01 -5.46
N GLY A 155 -12.30 8.78 -5.00
CA GLY A 155 -12.44 8.48 -3.58
C GLY A 155 -11.16 8.79 -2.79
N GLN A 156 -10.00 8.33 -3.27
CA GLN A 156 -8.70 8.63 -2.66
C GLN A 156 -8.38 10.13 -2.67
N THR A 157 -8.67 10.81 -3.77
CA THR A 157 -8.44 12.26 -3.91
C THR A 157 -9.33 13.05 -2.96
N TRP A 158 -10.59 12.67 -2.83
CA TRP A 158 -11.53 13.31 -1.91
C TRP A 158 -11.09 13.13 -0.45
N VAL A 159 -10.70 11.91 -0.04
CA VAL A 159 -10.16 11.68 1.31
C VAL A 159 -8.88 12.50 1.53
N ALA A 160 -7.97 12.52 0.56
CA ALA A 160 -6.74 13.32 0.64
C ALA A 160 -7.06 14.83 0.81
N TYR A 161 -8.04 15.35 0.06
CA TYR A 161 -8.49 16.74 0.20
C TYR A 161 -9.14 16.99 1.58
N ARG A 162 -9.94 16.05 2.09
CA ARG A 162 -10.63 16.14 3.38
C ARG A 162 -9.68 16.03 4.58
N LEU A 163 -8.51 15.41 4.42
CA LEU A 163 -7.52 15.24 5.48
C LEU A 163 -6.27 16.14 5.31
N ALA A 164 -6.17 16.89 4.21
CA ALA A 164 -5.06 17.79 3.97
C ALA A 164 -5.02 18.95 4.97
N VAL A 165 -3.80 19.28 5.43
CA VAL A 165 -3.53 20.48 6.22
C VAL A 165 -3.91 21.75 5.45
N PRO A 166 -4.31 22.85 6.12
CA PRO A 166 -4.83 24.05 5.47
C PRO A 166 -3.93 24.60 4.36
N GLU A 167 -2.61 24.52 4.52
CA GLU A 167 -1.63 25.03 3.55
C GLU A 167 -1.62 24.23 2.24
N ILE A 168 -1.89 22.92 2.31
CA ILE A 168 -1.99 22.05 1.13
C ILE A 168 -3.40 22.15 0.54
N ARG A 169 -4.44 22.18 1.38
CA ARG A 169 -5.84 22.26 0.94
C ARG A 169 -6.12 23.47 0.04
N ARG A 170 -5.46 24.61 0.28
CA ARG A 170 -5.58 25.82 -0.56
C ARG A 170 -5.11 25.60 -2.00
N ARG A 171 -4.28 24.59 -2.26
CA ARG A 171 -3.70 24.29 -3.58
C ARG A 171 -4.58 23.30 -4.34
N THR A 172 -5.79 23.72 -4.70
CA THR A 172 -6.80 22.85 -5.35
C THR A 172 -6.29 22.18 -6.62
N ALA A 173 -5.47 22.87 -7.42
CA ALA A 173 -4.83 22.31 -8.62
C ALA A 173 -4.01 21.04 -8.33
N TRP A 174 -3.37 20.94 -7.16
CA TRP A 174 -2.59 19.75 -6.79
C TRP A 174 -3.46 18.51 -6.64
N PHE A 175 -4.72 18.66 -6.21
CA PHE A 175 -5.64 17.53 -6.08
C PHE A 175 -6.14 17.05 -7.45
N VAL A 176 -6.31 17.96 -8.41
CA VAL A 176 -6.63 17.59 -9.80
C VAL A 176 -5.44 16.85 -10.43
N SER A 177 -4.22 17.37 -10.29
CA SER A 177 -3.02 16.68 -10.74
C SER A 177 -2.86 15.32 -10.04
N TYR A 178 -3.10 15.24 -8.73
CA TYR A 178 -3.06 14.00 -7.98
C TYR A 178 -4.08 12.99 -8.51
N LEU A 179 -5.32 13.40 -8.77
CA LEU A 179 -6.34 12.52 -9.34
C LEU A 179 -5.90 11.93 -10.68
N LEU A 180 -5.45 12.76 -11.61
CA LEU A 180 -5.04 12.32 -12.95
C LEU A 180 -3.81 11.43 -12.89
N VAL A 181 -2.75 11.86 -12.21
CA VAL A 181 -1.49 11.11 -12.13
C VAL A 181 -1.68 9.81 -11.34
N SER A 182 -2.41 9.84 -10.23
CA SER A 182 -2.65 8.67 -9.40
C SER A 182 -3.42 7.59 -10.15
N THR A 183 -4.46 8.00 -10.88
CA THR A 183 -5.39 7.09 -11.57
C THR A 183 -4.81 6.54 -12.86
N LEU A 184 -4.20 7.39 -13.69
CA LEU A 184 -3.76 7.00 -15.03
C LEU A 184 -2.37 6.37 -15.07
N VAL A 185 -1.47 6.79 -14.17
CA VAL A 185 -0.05 6.40 -14.23
C VAL A 185 0.36 5.61 -12.99
N TYR A 186 0.11 6.18 -11.80
CA TYR A 186 0.67 5.64 -10.58
C TYR A 186 -0.01 4.34 -10.12
N ALA A 187 -1.28 4.12 -10.47
CA ALA A 187 -2.01 2.89 -10.17
C ALA A 187 -1.29 1.67 -10.76
N GLU A 188 -1.06 1.68 -12.07
CA GLU A 188 -0.35 0.58 -12.74
C GLU A 188 1.12 0.50 -12.33
N PHE A 189 1.79 1.63 -12.11
CA PHE A 189 3.14 1.64 -11.57
C PHE A 189 3.25 0.88 -10.24
N LYS A 190 2.31 1.10 -9.30
CA LYS A 190 2.23 0.33 -8.04
C LYS A 190 1.97 -1.14 -8.29
N ASN A 191 1.05 -1.50 -9.19
CA ASN A 191 0.74 -2.89 -9.51
C ASN A 191 1.96 -3.63 -10.09
N VAL A 192 2.73 -2.98 -10.97
CA VAL A 192 4.00 -3.52 -11.49
C VAL A 192 4.98 -3.74 -10.35
N ILE A 193 5.21 -2.73 -9.51
CA ILE A 193 6.12 -2.81 -8.36
C ILE A 193 5.76 -3.98 -7.45
N SER A 194 4.47 -4.13 -7.09
CA SER A 194 4.03 -5.22 -6.22
C SER A 194 4.30 -6.60 -6.84
N ARG A 195 4.00 -6.80 -8.13
CA ARG A 195 4.28 -8.06 -8.84
C ARG A 195 5.78 -8.37 -8.85
N VAL A 196 6.62 -7.40 -9.22
CA VAL A 196 8.07 -7.58 -9.25
C VAL A 196 8.62 -7.85 -7.84
N ALA A 197 8.12 -7.15 -6.82
CA ALA A 197 8.56 -7.34 -5.45
C ALA A 197 8.25 -8.74 -4.92
N GLN A 198 7.08 -9.29 -5.25
CA GLN A 198 6.72 -10.66 -4.87
C GLN A 198 7.62 -11.68 -5.56
N VAL A 199 7.87 -11.53 -6.87
CA VAL A 199 8.79 -12.41 -7.61
C VAL A 199 10.19 -12.34 -7.03
N LYS A 200 10.72 -11.14 -6.76
CA LYS A 200 12.04 -10.95 -6.14
C LYS A 200 12.16 -11.65 -4.79
N GLU A 201 11.16 -11.51 -3.93
CA GLU A 201 11.16 -12.18 -2.62
C GLU A 201 11.13 -13.70 -2.75
N LEU A 202 10.31 -14.24 -3.67
CA LEU A 202 10.24 -15.67 -3.93
C LEU A 202 11.54 -16.23 -4.51
N MET A 203 12.29 -15.42 -5.27
CA MET A 203 13.63 -15.74 -5.77
C MET A 203 14.74 -15.56 -4.73
N GLY A 204 14.42 -15.06 -3.53
CA GLY A 204 15.40 -14.83 -2.47
C GLY A 204 16.27 -13.58 -2.63
N ASP A 205 15.99 -12.69 -3.59
CA ASP A 205 16.73 -11.44 -3.76
C ASP A 205 16.26 -10.40 -2.73
N ARG A 206 16.94 -10.34 -1.59
CA ARG A 206 16.65 -9.43 -0.47
C ARG A 206 17.62 -8.25 -0.37
N ARG A 207 18.30 -7.88 -1.46
CA ARG A 207 19.30 -6.80 -1.43
C ARG A 207 18.64 -5.46 -1.10
N TRP A 208 19.07 -4.85 0.00
CA TRP A 208 18.62 -3.52 0.37
C TRP A 208 19.35 -2.45 -0.44
N VAL A 209 18.60 -1.72 -1.28
CA VAL A 209 19.10 -0.53 -1.98
C VAL A 209 18.72 0.72 -1.18
N VAL A 210 19.71 1.32 -0.53
CA VAL A 210 19.52 2.55 0.26
C VAL A 210 19.21 3.71 -0.69
N THR A 211 18.15 4.47 -0.39
CA THR A 211 17.87 5.72 -1.11
C THR A 211 18.68 6.84 -0.49
N THR A 212 19.72 7.31 -1.19
CA THR A 212 20.56 8.41 -0.73
C THR A 212 19.80 9.73 -0.79
N ARG A 213 20.06 10.63 0.18
CA ARG A 213 19.49 11.98 0.19
C ARG A 213 20.13 12.81 -0.91
N THR A 214 19.34 13.37 -1.82
CA THR A 214 19.83 14.15 -2.97
C THR A 214 20.45 15.49 -2.58
N ARG A 215 20.18 16.00 -1.36
CA ARG A 215 20.83 17.18 -0.76
C ARG A 215 20.99 16.99 0.74
N PRO A 216 22.13 17.40 1.35
CA PRO A 216 22.19 17.61 2.80
C PRO A 216 21.17 18.69 3.19
N ALA A 217 20.53 18.52 4.34
CA ALA A 217 19.66 19.57 4.89
C ALA A 217 20.51 20.85 5.01
N ARG A 218 20.01 21.97 4.50
CA ARG A 218 20.56 23.27 4.93
C ARG A 218 20.13 23.40 6.38
N ASP A 219 21.10 23.46 7.29
CA ASP A 219 20.83 23.81 8.69
C ASP A 219 20.11 25.17 8.72
N PRO A 220 19.11 25.33 9.60
CA PRO A 220 18.43 26.60 9.81
C PRO A 220 19.34 27.68 10.38
#